data_AF-A0A4Y2GXQ0-F1
#
_entry.id   AF-A0A4Y2GXQ0-F1
#
_cell.length_a   1.000
_cell.length_b   1.000
_cell.length_c   1.000
_cell.angle_alpha   90.00
_cell.angle_beta   90.00
_cell.angle_gamma   90.00
#
_symmetry.space_group_name_H-M   'P 1'
#
loop_
_entity.id
_entity.type
_entity.pdbx_description
1 polymer ?
#
loop_
_entity_poly.entity_id
_entity_poly.type
_entity_poly.pdbx_seq_one_letter_code
_entity_poly.pdbx_strand_id
1 'polypeptide(L)'
;MAPGAMHHARWMSKTRCTVLKYGCLVVSLPLLRQKKKDCKFAIHVYLKARMTASLPQNAPYNDFNLMKSLLKYQKIDEEISKVASEKLANHLWYISEDLVDLALFDNQVPHCIKRQMVKAMKEVNGKNLAERPDIKLKNFMDMKFEDFLTKRSALLVKRMSFPDTYLHVDPQIWEHQEDYYKALKIFVGIPVVNDHAEKGIALIKEFNGKITHFEDQLQLLLQVIEEHRRVYPDCKKQSLAGAGTST
;
A
#
# COMPACT_ATOMS: atom_id res chain seq x y z
N MET A 1 7.71 -30.25 7.14
CA MET A 1 6.60 -29.35 6.76
C MET A 1 7.18 -28.26 5.89
N ALA A 2 6.85 -28.25 4.59
CA ALA A 2 7.43 -27.31 3.64
C ALA A 2 7.06 -25.87 4.02
N PRO A 3 8.00 -24.89 3.94
CA PRO A 3 7.69 -23.50 4.24
C PRO A 3 6.66 -23.00 3.22
N GLY A 4 5.46 -22.68 3.71
CA GLY A 4 4.40 -22.09 2.90
C GLY A 4 4.87 -20.79 2.25
N ALA A 5 4.42 -20.56 1.02
CA ALA A 5 4.77 -19.40 0.21
C ALA A 5 4.60 -18.09 0.99
N MET A 6 5.71 -17.49 1.40
CA MET A 6 5.71 -16.12 1.91
C MET A 6 5.52 -15.18 0.73
N HIS A 7 4.27 -14.80 0.47
CA HIS A 7 3.97 -13.68 -0.40
C HIS A 7 4.37 -12.40 0.33
N HIS A 8 5.60 -11.91 0.10
CA HIS A 8 5.98 -10.55 0.45
C HIS A 8 5.31 -9.59 -0.54
N ALA A 9 4.00 -9.37 -0.39
CA ALA A 9 3.22 -8.70 -1.42
C ALA A 9 3.51 -7.20 -1.51
N ARG A 10 4.11 -6.58 -0.48
CA ARG A 10 4.46 -5.16 -0.52
C ARG A 10 5.89 -4.81 -0.08
N TRP A 11 6.39 -3.76 -0.72
CA TRP A 11 7.70 -3.14 -0.55
C TRP A 11 8.04 -2.84 0.93
N MET A 12 9.28 -3.20 1.32
CA MET A 12 9.98 -2.81 2.56
C MET A 12 9.36 -3.23 3.91
N SER A 13 8.90 -4.49 4.11
CA SER A 13 8.45 -5.01 5.43
C SER A 13 9.39 -4.76 6.61
N LYS A 14 10.70 -4.72 6.39
CA LYS A 14 11.69 -4.45 7.44
C LYS A 14 11.87 -2.96 7.75
N THR A 15 11.64 -2.08 6.77
CA THR A 15 11.59 -0.62 7.01
C THR A 15 10.20 -0.19 7.51
N ARG A 16 9.18 -1.05 7.36
CA ARG A 16 7.82 -0.84 7.88
C ARG A 16 7.79 -0.67 9.41
N CYS A 17 8.69 -1.31 10.16
CA CYS A 17 8.73 -1.21 11.63
C CYS A 17 9.63 -0.09 12.16
N THR A 18 10.69 0.29 11.44
CA THR A 18 11.52 1.42 11.85
C THR A 18 10.73 2.72 11.79
N VAL A 19 9.99 2.98 10.71
CA VAL A 19 9.21 4.23 10.59
C VAL A 19 8.02 4.29 11.57
N LEU A 20 7.38 3.17 11.90
CA LEU A 20 6.36 3.11 12.97
C LEU A 20 6.98 3.29 14.36
N LYS A 21 8.19 2.76 14.60
CA LYS A 21 8.97 3.12 15.79
C LYS A 21 9.18 4.63 15.87
N TYR A 22 9.50 5.32 14.75
CA TYR A 22 9.73 6.77 14.76
C TYR A 22 8.46 7.64 14.79
N GLY A 23 7.29 7.12 14.37
CA GLY A 23 6.05 7.89 14.29
C GLY A 23 5.03 7.62 15.41
N CYS A 24 4.99 6.41 15.97
CA CYS A 24 4.07 6.05 17.08
C CYS A 24 4.77 5.97 18.45
N LEU A 25 6.08 5.75 18.50
CA LEU A 25 6.86 6.01 19.70
C LEU A 25 7.61 7.32 19.51
N VAL A 26 7.52 8.19 20.52
CA VAL A 26 8.53 9.21 20.79
C VAL A 26 9.86 8.46 20.98
N VAL A 27 10.55 8.12 19.89
CA VAL A 27 11.89 7.55 19.94
C VAL A 27 12.82 8.68 20.34
N SER A 28 13.52 8.45 21.44
CA SER A 28 14.57 9.31 21.94
C SER A 28 15.49 9.79 20.81
N LEU A 29 15.61 11.12 20.71
CA LEU A 29 16.45 11.91 19.80
C LEU A 29 17.84 11.31 19.42
N PRO A 30 18.57 10.59 20.29
CA PRO A 30 19.86 9.98 19.92
C PRO A 30 19.82 8.97 18.76
N LEU A 31 18.78 8.14 18.62
CA LEU A 31 18.71 7.13 17.53
C LEU A 31 18.49 7.76 16.15
N LEU A 32 17.89 8.96 16.09
CA LEU A 32 17.74 9.76 14.87
C LEU A 32 19.09 10.29 14.36
N ARG A 33 20.10 10.44 15.24
CA ARG A 33 21.42 10.96 14.85
C ARG A 33 22.25 9.94 14.06
N GLN A 34 22.11 8.64 14.34
CA GLN A 34 22.84 7.57 13.67
C GLN A 34 22.25 7.16 12.30
N LYS A 35 20.97 7.42 12.04
CA LYS A 35 20.26 7.01 10.81
C LYS A 35 19.60 8.17 10.06
N LYS A 36 20.27 9.32 9.98
CA LYS A 36 19.73 10.53 9.33
C LYS A 36 19.30 10.31 7.88
N LYS A 37 20.01 9.46 7.11
CA LYS A 37 19.68 9.14 5.72
C LYS A 37 18.35 8.39 5.60
N ASP A 38 18.19 7.30 6.35
CA ASP A 38 16.96 6.51 6.38
C ASP A 38 15.74 7.34 6.80
N CYS A 39 15.91 8.22 7.81
CA CYS A 39 14.84 9.12 8.25
C CYS A 39 14.46 10.14 7.18
N LYS A 40 15.43 10.73 6.48
CA LYS A 40 15.16 11.64 5.36
C LYS A 40 14.38 10.94 4.26
N PHE A 41 14.81 9.75 3.85
CA PHE A 41 14.10 8.94 2.86
C PHE A 41 12.67 8.63 3.30
N ALA A 42 12.51 8.18 4.56
CA ALA A 42 11.21 7.82 5.11
C ALA A 42 10.23 9.00 5.07
N ILE A 43 10.68 10.19 5.45
CA ILE A 43 9.86 11.41 5.48
C ILE A 43 9.55 11.92 4.08
N HIS A 44 10.55 12.01 3.20
CA HIS A 44 10.38 12.65 1.89
C HIS A 44 9.69 11.77 0.85
N VAL A 45 9.74 10.44 1.01
CA VAL A 45 9.23 9.51 -0.01
C VAL A 45 8.26 8.48 0.58
N TYR A 46 8.70 7.74 1.60
CA TYR A 46 8.00 6.52 2.02
C TYR A 46 6.68 6.78 2.76
N LEU A 47 6.67 7.74 3.69
CA LEU A 47 5.53 7.97 4.59
C LEU A 47 4.26 8.32 3.83
N LYS A 48 4.35 9.19 2.82
CA LYS A 48 3.20 9.58 2.00
C LYS A 48 2.56 8.38 1.32
N ALA A 49 3.36 7.61 0.57
CA ALA A 49 2.87 6.42 -0.13
C ALA A 49 2.33 5.35 0.82
N ARG A 50 2.88 5.26 2.04
CA ARG A 50 2.40 4.33 3.06
C ARG A 50 1.03 4.70 3.61
N MET A 51 0.80 5.98 3.90
CA MET A 51 -0.47 6.43 4.50
C MET A 51 -1.64 6.27 3.53
N THR A 52 -1.38 6.33 2.23
CA THR A 52 -2.40 6.17 1.18
C THR A 52 -2.58 4.73 0.69
N ALA A 53 -1.79 3.78 1.20
CA ALA A 53 -1.77 2.38 0.79
C ALA A 53 -2.91 1.52 1.36
N SER A 54 -3.80 2.08 2.18
CA SER A 54 -4.89 1.34 2.85
C SER A 54 -6.00 0.90 1.90
N LEU A 55 -6.13 1.56 0.75
CA LEU A 55 -7.22 1.37 -0.19
C LEU A 55 -6.72 0.76 -1.50
N PRO A 56 -7.41 -0.27 -2.05
CA PRO A 56 -6.98 -0.93 -3.28
C PRO A 56 -7.06 -0.01 -4.49
N GLN A 57 -8.08 0.86 -4.58
CA GLN A 57 -8.25 1.80 -5.69
C GLN A 57 -7.11 2.81 -5.80
N ASN A 58 -6.48 3.17 -4.68
CA ASN A 58 -5.36 4.11 -4.69
C ASN A 58 -4.04 3.42 -5.04
N ALA A 59 -3.96 2.10 -5.02
CA ALA A 59 -2.70 1.37 -5.14
C ALA A 59 -1.97 1.64 -6.48
N PRO A 60 -2.61 1.59 -7.66
CA PRO A 60 -1.91 1.81 -8.93
C PRO A 60 -1.30 3.21 -9.05
N TYR A 61 -2.07 4.25 -8.71
CA TYR A 61 -1.63 5.63 -8.82
C TYR A 61 -0.58 5.99 -7.75
N ASN A 62 -0.71 5.45 -6.54
CA ASN A 62 0.31 5.57 -5.50
C ASN A 62 1.64 4.93 -5.93
N ASP A 63 1.61 3.70 -6.46
CA ASP A 63 2.83 3.00 -6.87
C ASP A 63 3.53 3.74 -8.02
N PHE A 64 2.76 4.27 -8.98
CA PHE A 64 3.29 5.11 -10.07
C PHE A 64 3.96 6.39 -9.54
N ASN A 65 3.28 7.13 -8.67
CA ASN A 65 3.81 8.36 -8.08
C ASN A 65 5.01 8.11 -7.16
N LEU A 66 5.00 7.00 -6.44
CA LEU A 66 6.09 6.57 -5.59
C LEU A 66 7.34 6.27 -6.43
N MET A 67 7.20 5.54 -7.53
CA MET A 67 8.32 5.29 -8.44
C MET A 67 8.90 6.59 -9.00
N LYS A 68 8.07 7.54 -9.45
CA LYS A 68 8.55 8.86 -9.88
C LYS A 68 9.25 9.62 -8.75
N SER A 69 8.75 9.51 -7.53
CA SER A 69 9.35 10.16 -6.36
C SER A 69 10.71 9.55 -6.02
N LEU A 70 10.85 8.23 -6.13
CA LEU A 70 12.12 7.52 -5.93
C LEU A 70 13.17 7.95 -6.96
N LEU A 71 12.80 8.02 -8.24
CA LEU A 71 13.70 8.45 -9.30
C LEU A 71 14.11 9.92 -9.13
N LYS A 72 13.21 10.79 -8.69
CA LYS A 72 13.55 12.18 -8.32
C LYS A 72 14.48 12.24 -7.10
N TYR A 73 14.31 11.33 -6.14
CA TYR A 73 15.15 11.24 -4.94
C TYR A 73 16.60 10.83 -5.23
N GLN A 74 16.89 10.32 -6.44
CA GLN A 74 18.27 10.05 -6.88
C GLN A 74 19.18 11.28 -6.76
N LYS A 75 18.63 12.49 -6.92
CA LYS A 75 19.36 13.75 -6.74
C LYS A 75 19.80 14.03 -5.29
N ILE A 76 19.16 13.38 -4.31
CA ILE A 76 19.41 13.56 -2.88
C ILE A 76 20.29 12.42 -2.35
N ASP A 77 19.91 11.17 -2.64
CA ASP A 77 20.70 9.99 -2.30
C ASP A 77 20.51 8.93 -3.41
N GLU A 78 21.54 8.82 -4.25
CA GLU A 78 21.54 7.92 -5.42
C GLU A 78 21.47 6.45 -5.01
N GLU A 79 22.20 6.06 -3.97
CA GLU A 79 22.29 4.68 -3.51
C GLU A 79 20.92 4.19 -3.02
N ILE A 80 20.30 4.96 -2.12
CA ILE A 80 18.98 4.63 -1.58
C ILE A 80 17.94 4.62 -2.70
N SER A 81 17.95 5.63 -3.58
CA SER A 81 17.02 5.71 -4.71
C SER A 81 17.14 4.49 -5.64
N LYS A 82 18.36 4.08 -6.00
CA LYS A 82 18.60 2.94 -6.88
C LYS A 82 18.10 1.64 -6.26
N VAL A 83 18.51 1.33 -5.03
CA VAL A 83 18.09 0.09 -4.35
C VAL A 83 16.57 0.08 -4.14
N ALA A 84 16.00 1.22 -3.74
CA ALA A 84 14.57 1.35 -3.49
C ALA A 84 13.73 1.19 -4.77
N SER A 85 14.15 1.81 -5.88
CA SER A 85 13.46 1.74 -7.18
C SER A 85 13.57 0.35 -7.81
N GLU A 86 14.73 -0.30 -7.78
CA GLU A 86 14.90 -1.69 -8.22
C GLU A 86 14.03 -2.65 -7.41
N LYS A 87 13.91 -2.43 -6.09
CA LYS A 87 12.99 -3.21 -5.27
C LYS A 87 11.54 -2.92 -5.59
N LEU A 88 11.15 -1.65 -5.74
CA LEU A 88 9.76 -1.31 -6.07
C LEU A 88 9.35 -1.86 -7.44
N ALA A 89 10.24 -1.85 -8.43
CA ALA A 89 9.99 -2.41 -9.77
C ALA A 89 9.54 -3.88 -9.71
N ASN A 90 10.00 -4.63 -8.70
CA ASN A 90 9.58 -6.00 -8.50
C ASN A 90 8.16 -6.16 -7.93
N HIS A 91 7.55 -5.08 -7.43
CA HIS A 91 6.26 -5.06 -6.76
C HIS A 91 5.19 -4.23 -7.50
N LEU A 92 5.41 -3.85 -8.77
CA LEU A 92 4.47 -3.02 -9.55
C LEU A 92 3.27 -3.79 -10.13
N TRP A 93 2.75 -4.79 -9.40
CA TRP A 93 1.60 -5.58 -9.85
C TRP A 93 0.34 -4.75 -10.04
N TYR A 94 0.15 -3.71 -9.22
CA TYR A 94 -1.00 -2.80 -9.36
C TYR A 94 -0.94 -1.92 -10.61
N ILE A 95 0.23 -1.76 -11.23
CA ILE A 95 0.40 -1.04 -12.51
C ILE A 95 0.19 -1.98 -13.71
N SER A 96 -0.05 -3.27 -13.49
CA SER A 96 -0.36 -4.20 -14.58
C SER A 96 -1.66 -3.83 -15.29
N GLU A 97 -1.77 -4.23 -16.57
CA GLU A 97 -2.94 -3.96 -17.40
C GLU A 97 -4.26 -4.42 -16.73
N ASP A 98 -4.23 -5.45 -15.89
CA ASP A 98 -5.41 -6.04 -15.26
C ASP A 98 -5.88 -5.32 -13.97
N LEU A 99 -5.03 -4.50 -13.34
CA LEU A 99 -5.31 -3.86 -12.04
C LEU A 99 -5.23 -2.33 -12.06
N VAL A 100 -4.64 -1.76 -13.11
CA VAL A 100 -4.47 -0.30 -13.25
C VAL A 100 -5.81 0.44 -13.36
N ASP A 101 -6.87 -0.25 -13.79
CA ASP A 101 -8.22 0.30 -13.89
C ASP A 101 -8.86 0.60 -12.53
N LEU A 102 -8.38 -0.01 -11.45
CA LEU A 102 -8.77 0.35 -10.07
C LEU A 102 -8.57 1.85 -9.80
N ALA A 103 -7.60 2.49 -10.45
CA ALA A 103 -7.34 3.92 -10.31
C ALA A 103 -8.44 4.82 -10.91
N LEU A 104 -9.38 4.26 -11.69
CA LEU A 104 -10.59 5.00 -12.13
C LEU A 104 -11.42 5.47 -10.92
N PHE A 105 -11.38 4.72 -9.83
CA PHE A 105 -12.12 4.97 -8.59
C PHE A 105 -11.30 5.76 -7.55
N ASP A 106 -10.05 6.11 -7.85
CA ASP A 106 -9.21 6.95 -7.00
C ASP A 106 -9.59 8.43 -7.19
N ASN A 107 -9.77 9.16 -6.09
CA ASN A 107 -10.06 10.59 -6.10
C ASN A 107 -8.81 11.46 -6.33
N GLN A 108 -7.60 10.89 -6.14
CA GLN A 108 -6.34 11.58 -6.38
C GLN A 108 -5.98 11.65 -7.86
N VAL A 109 -6.59 10.81 -8.70
CA VAL A 109 -6.39 10.81 -10.15
C VAL A 109 -7.23 11.94 -10.77
N PRO A 110 -6.60 12.95 -11.39
CA PRO A 110 -7.32 14.05 -12.02
C PRO A 110 -8.25 13.57 -13.14
N HIS A 111 -9.38 14.24 -13.34
CA HIS A 111 -10.35 13.90 -14.39
C HIS A 111 -9.73 13.90 -15.80
N CYS A 112 -8.74 14.76 -16.08
CA CYS A 112 -8.04 14.75 -17.37
C CYS A 112 -7.28 13.43 -17.62
N ILE A 113 -6.65 12.86 -16.58
CA ILE A 113 -5.99 11.55 -16.68
C ILE A 113 -7.05 10.46 -16.82
N LYS A 114 -8.15 10.50 -16.05
CA LYS A 114 -9.25 9.53 -16.18
C LYS A 114 -9.82 9.48 -17.60
N ARG A 115 -9.96 10.63 -18.27
CA ARG A 115 -10.37 10.68 -19.70
C ARG A 115 -9.38 9.94 -20.60
N GLN A 116 -8.08 10.15 -20.39
CA GLN A 116 -7.03 9.48 -21.17
C GLN A 116 -6.99 7.97 -20.89
N MET A 117 -7.20 7.56 -19.63
CA MET A 117 -7.33 6.15 -19.24
C MET A 117 -8.47 5.46 -20.02
N VAL A 118 -9.66 6.07 -20.03
CA VAL A 118 -10.82 5.53 -20.77
C VAL A 118 -10.57 5.49 -22.28
N LYS A 119 -9.87 6.48 -22.83
CA LYS A 119 -9.45 6.48 -24.23
C LYS A 119 -8.49 5.33 -24.53
N ALA A 120 -7.46 5.13 -23.71
CA ALA A 120 -6.49 4.06 -23.86
C ALA A 120 -7.16 2.66 -23.77
N MET A 121 -8.13 2.50 -22.86
CA MET A 121 -8.95 1.27 -22.76
C MET A 121 -9.76 0.95 -24.02
N LYS A 122 -10.07 1.94 -24.87
CA LYS A 122 -10.83 1.73 -26.11
C LYS A 122 -9.94 1.54 -27.33
N GLU A 123 -8.77 2.17 -27.35
CA GLU A 123 -7.93 2.28 -28.54
C GLU A 123 -6.71 1.33 -28.52
N VAL A 124 -6.09 1.12 -27.35
CA VAL A 124 -4.80 0.42 -27.24
C VAL A 124 -5.01 -1.08 -27.09
N ASN A 125 -4.45 -1.88 -28.00
CA ASN A 125 -4.49 -3.34 -27.87
C ASN A 125 -3.58 -3.80 -26.74
N GLY A 126 -4.10 -4.62 -25.82
CA GLY A 126 -3.34 -5.17 -24.72
C GLY A 126 -2.54 -6.42 -25.10
N LYS A 127 -1.65 -6.85 -24.20
CA LYS A 127 -0.95 -8.14 -24.36
C LYS A 127 -1.87 -9.31 -23.98
N ASN A 128 -1.63 -10.47 -24.58
CA ASN A 128 -2.48 -11.65 -24.38
C ASN A 128 -2.38 -12.25 -22.96
N LEU A 129 -1.30 -11.96 -22.21
CA LEU A 129 -1.03 -12.53 -20.90
C LEU A 129 -1.00 -11.46 -19.80
N ALA A 130 -1.49 -11.83 -18.61
CA ALA A 130 -1.38 -11.02 -17.39
C ALA A 130 0.07 -11.05 -16.92
N GLU A 131 0.87 -10.10 -17.37
CA GLU A 131 2.27 -10.01 -16.99
C GLU A 131 2.52 -8.79 -16.12
N ARG A 132 3.37 -8.95 -15.11
CA ARG A 132 3.96 -7.83 -14.41
C ARG A 132 4.69 -6.97 -15.46
N PRO A 133 4.43 -5.65 -15.53
CA PRO A 133 5.14 -4.79 -16.47
C PRO A 133 6.66 -4.91 -16.27
N ASP A 134 7.39 -5.32 -17.32
CA ASP A 134 8.85 -5.25 -17.33
C ASP A 134 9.27 -3.81 -17.63
N ILE A 135 9.26 -2.96 -16.60
CA ILE A 135 9.50 -1.53 -16.77
C ILE A 135 10.99 -1.24 -16.58
N LYS A 136 11.63 -0.83 -17.67
CA LYS A 136 12.99 -0.26 -17.61
C LYS A 136 12.94 1.09 -16.89
N LEU A 137 13.49 1.12 -15.68
CA LEU A 137 13.51 2.31 -14.79
C LEU A 137 13.96 3.60 -15.49
N LYS A 138 14.89 3.51 -16.45
CA LYS A 138 15.43 4.67 -17.18
C LYS A 138 14.37 5.46 -17.95
N ASN A 139 13.31 4.80 -18.42
CA ASN A 139 12.27 5.44 -19.23
C ASN A 139 11.03 5.80 -18.40
N PHE A 140 10.98 5.42 -17.12
CA PHE A 140 9.78 5.55 -16.28
C PHE A 140 9.39 7.02 -16.05
N MET A 141 10.36 7.93 -16.03
CA MET A 141 10.10 9.36 -15.80
C MET A 141 9.26 9.99 -16.92
N ASP A 142 9.47 9.54 -18.16
CA ASP A 142 8.79 10.05 -19.34
C ASP A 142 7.44 9.37 -19.57
N MET A 143 7.23 8.19 -18.99
CA MET A 143 5.96 7.47 -19.04
C MET A 143 4.84 8.27 -18.35
N LYS A 144 3.68 8.27 -18.97
CA LYS A 144 2.45 8.78 -18.39
C LYS A 144 1.67 7.63 -17.78
N PHE A 145 0.67 7.97 -16.95
CA PHE A 145 -0.08 6.93 -16.23
C PHE A 145 -1.00 6.16 -17.20
N GLU A 146 -1.53 6.85 -18.20
CA GLU A 146 -2.39 6.28 -19.24
C GLU A 146 -1.68 5.25 -20.13
N ASP A 147 -0.34 5.26 -20.21
CA ASP A 147 0.45 4.33 -21.02
C ASP A 147 0.36 2.87 -20.53
N PHE A 148 -0.08 2.66 -19.28
CA PHE A 148 -0.26 1.34 -18.68
C PHE A 148 -1.64 0.73 -18.96
N LEU A 149 -2.54 1.49 -19.58
CA LEU A 149 -3.89 1.03 -19.87
C LEU A 149 -4.02 0.51 -21.29
N THR A 150 -4.76 -0.59 -21.40
CA THR A 150 -5.07 -1.21 -22.67
C THR A 150 -6.53 -1.66 -22.68
N LYS A 151 -7.01 -2.17 -23.81
CA LYS A 151 -8.31 -2.85 -23.93
C LYS A 151 -8.48 -3.98 -22.92
N ARG A 152 -7.38 -4.56 -22.44
CA ARG A 152 -7.38 -5.60 -21.41
C ARG A 152 -7.81 -5.05 -20.05
N SER A 153 -7.47 -3.80 -19.73
CA SER A 153 -7.84 -3.16 -18.47
C SER A 153 -9.35 -3.04 -18.28
N ALA A 154 -10.11 -2.95 -19.37
CA ALA A 154 -11.58 -2.99 -19.31
C ALA A 154 -12.14 -4.37 -18.93
N LEU A 155 -11.33 -5.44 -18.96
CA LEU A 155 -11.79 -6.79 -18.63
C LEU A 155 -12.08 -6.97 -17.14
N LEU A 156 -11.44 -6.23 -16.23
CA LEU A 156 -11.73 -6.37 -14.80
C LEU A 156 -13.16 -5.93 -14.51
N VAL A 157 -13.59 -4.77 -15.04
CA VAL A 157 -14.98 -4.29 -14.94
C VAL A 157 -15.97 -5.30 -15.52
N LYS A 158 -15.66 -5.87 -16.69
CA LYS A 158 -16.48 -6.92 -17.33
C LYS A 158 -16.54 -8.20 -16.52
N ARG A 159 -15.43 -8.65 -15.93
CA ARG A 159 -15.34 -9.87 -15.10
C ARG A 159 -16.11 -9.74 -13.79
N MET A 160 -16.14 -8.54 -13.22
CA MET A 160 -16.92 -8.25 -12.03
C MET A 160 -18.43 -8.09 -12.33
N SER A 161 -18.83 -8.19 -13.61
CA SER A 161 -20.22 -8.03 -14.05
C SER A 161 -20.84 -6.69 -13.62
N PHE A 162 -20.02 -5.63 -13.53
CA PHE A 162 -20.53 -4.29 -13.23
C PHE A 162 -21.09 -3.62 -14.47
N PRO A 163 -22.18 -2.83 -14.33
CA PRO A 163 -22.57 -1.92 -15.40
C PRO A 163 -21.43 -0.95 -15.66
N ASP A 164 -21.03 -0.85 -16.93
CA ASP A 164 -19.92 -0.02 -17.41
C ASP A 164 -20.42 1.24 -18.13
N THR A 165 -21.69 1.60 -17.94
CA THR A 165 -22.33 2.77 -18.57
C THR A 165 -21.59 4.07 -18.25
N TYR A 166 -21.01 4.19 -17.06
CA TYR A 166 -20.16 5.32 -16.68
C TYR A 166 -18.93 5.49 -17.59
N LEU A 167 -18.37 4.42 -18.19
CA LEU A 167 -17.24 4.52 -19.13
C LEU A 167 -17.60 5.20 -20.47
N HIS A 168 -18.89 5.44 -20.71
CA HIS A 168 -19.40 6.13 -21.90
C HIS A 168 -19.67 7.62 -21.67
N VAL A 169 -19.59 8.10 -20.43
CA VAL A 169 -19.81 9.52 -20.08
C VAL A 169 -18.54 10.16 -19.52
N ASP A 170 -18.51 11.50 -19.44
CA ASP A 170 -17.33 12.23 -18.96
C ASP A 170 -17.04 11.95 -17.47
N PRO A 171 -15.77 11.74 -17.07
CA PRO A 171 -15.40 11.52 -15.67
C PRO A 171 -15.87 12.59 -14.68
N GLN A 172 -16.14 13.81 -15.13
CA GLN A 172 -16.68 14.88 -14.29
C GLN A 172 -18.06 14.57 -13.71
N ILE A 173 -18.87 13.75 -14.39
CA ILE A 173 -20.23 13.44 -13.95
C ILE A 173 -20.36 12.04 -13.34
N TRP A 174 -19.26 11.29 -13.22
CA TRP A 174 -19.27 9.92 -12.67
C TRP A 174 -19.82 9.84 -11.26
N GLU A 175 -19.56 10.83 -10.41
CA GLU A 175 -20.08 10.87 -9.04
C GLU A 175 -21.61 10.91 -8.97
N HIS A 176 -22.27 11.35 -10.05
CA HIS A 176 -23.73 11.38 -10.17
C HIS A 176 -24.29 10.13 -10.86
N GLN A 177 -23.44 9.24 -11.35
CA GLN A 177 -23.86 8.00 -12.00
C GLN A 177 -24.02 6.89 -10.96
N GLU A 178 -25.18 6.24 -10.99
CA GLU A 178 -25.55 5.26 -9.97
C GLU A 178 -24.72 3.97 -10.05
N ASP A 179 -24.35 3.56 -11.26
CA ASP A 179 -23.46 2.42 -11.54
C ASP A 179 -22.03 2.66 -11.03
N TYR A 180 -21.46 3.84 -11.29
CA TYR A 180 -20.14 4.22 -10.79
C TYR A 180 -20.11 4.20 -9.26
N TYR A 181 -21.13 4.75 -8.60
CA TYR A 181 -21.19 4.78 -7.15
C TYR A 181 -21.32 3.37 -6.54
N LYS A 182 -22.09 2.47 -7.17
CA LYS A 182 -22.19 1.06 -6.77
C LYS A 182 -20.83 0.35 -6.89
N ALA A 183 -20.15 0.52 -8.02
CA ALA A 183 -18.82 -0.05 -8.23
C ALA A 183 -17.79 0.49 -7.23
N LEU A 184 -17.78 1.82 -7.01
CA LEU A 184 -16.91 2.49 -6.05
C LEU A 184 -17.07 1.91 -4.64
N LYS A 185 -18.32 1.75 -4.17
CA LYS A 185 -18.60 1.16 -2.84
C LYS A 185 -18.01 -0.24 -2.70
N ILE A 186 -18.08 -1.05 -3.75
CA ILE A 186 -17.55 -2.41 -3.71
C ILE A 186 -16.02 -2.38 -3.68
N PHE A 187 -15.37 -1.61 -4.54
CA PHE A 187 -13.90 -1.51 -4.57
C PHE A 187 -13.33 -0.93 -3.27
N VAL A 188 -13.96 0.08 -2.69
CA VAL A 188 -13.61 0.61 -1.35
C VAL A 188 -13.80 -0.45 -0.27
N GLY A 189 -14.81 -1.30 -0.41
CA GLY A 189 -15.14 -2.37 0.52
C GLY A 189 -14.24 -3.61 0.41
N ILE A 190 -13.40 -3.73 -0.63
CA ILE A 190 -12.46 -4.86 -0.76
C ILE A 190 -11.43 -4.76 0.36
N PRO A 191 -11.41 -5.71 1.30
CA PRO A 191 -10.53 -5.62 2.43
C PRO A 191 -9.10 -5.94 1.96
N VAL A 192 -8.18 -5.00 2.15
CA VAL A 192 -6.74 -5.20 1.91
C VAL A 192 -6.14 -5.92 3.14
N VAL A 193 -6.70 -7.10 3.46
CA VAL A 193 -6.39 -7.89 4.67
C VAL A 193 -4.91 -8.24 4.71
N ASN A 194 -4.34 -8.60 3.56
CA ASN A 194 -2.96 -9.05 3.52
C ASN A 194 -1.98 -7.97 3.99
N ASP A 195 -2.17 -6.71 3.63
CA ASP A 195 -1.27 -5.64 4.07
C ASP A 195 -1.38 -5.36 5.56
N HIS A 196 -2.59 -5.43 6.13
CA HIS A 196 -2.80 -5.23 7.56
C HIS A 196 -2.26 -6.41 8.37
N ALA A 197 -2.47 -7.64 7.90
CA ALA A 197 -1.93 -8.86 8.49
C ALA A 197 -0.40 -8.89 8.42
N GLU A 198 0.20 -8.60 7.25
CA GLU A 198 1.66 -8.52 7.11
C GLU A 198 2.26 -7.41 8.01
N LYS A 199 1.58 -6.26 8.14
CA LYS A 199 2.00 -5.18 9.07
C LYS A 199 1.96 -5.67 10.53
N GLY A 200 0.87 -6.32 10.94
CA GLY A 200 0.70 -6.84 12.29
C GLY A 200 1.73 -7.92 12.62
N ILE A 201 1.91 -8.88 11.72
CA ILE A 201 2.89 -9.98 11.88
C ILE A 201 4.32 -9.43 11.94
N ALA A 202 4.70 -8.49 11.08
CA ALA A 202 6.03 -7.89 11.11
C ALA A 202 6.27 -7.11 12.42
N LEU A 203 5.27 -6.35 12.89
CA LEU A 203 5.34 -5.60 14.14
C LEU A 203 5.51 -6.53 15.34
N ILE A 204 4.69 -7.58 15.42
CA ILE A 204 4.73 -8.58 16.47
C ILE A 204 6.07 -9.32 16.45
N LYS A 205 6.54 -9.79 15.28
CA LYS A 205 7.83 -10.48 15.16
C LYS A 205 9.00 -9.61 15.60
N GLU A 206 9.02 -8.33 15.21
CA GLU A 206 10.13 -7.44 15.56
C GLU A 206 10.08 -6.95 17.00
N PHE A 207 8.89 -6.76 17.57
CA PHE A 207 8.73 -6.39 18.97
C PHE A 207 9.06 -7.57 19.89
N ASN A 208 8.50 -8.74 19.60
CA ASN A 208 8.74 -9.93 20.40
C ASN A 208 10.19 -10.39 20.32
N GLY A 209 10.81 -10.32 19.14
CA GLY A 209 12.24 -10.59 18.98
C GLY A 209 13.17 -9.64 19.75
N LYS A 210 12.65 -8.58 20.39
CA LYS A 210 13.41 -7.76 21.36
C LYS A 210 13.17 -8.17 22.82
N ILE A 211 12.05 -8.83 23.10
CA ILE A 211 11.69 -9.29 24.45
C ILE A 211 12.28 -10.68 24.67
N THR A 212 12.08 -11.58 23.71
CA THR A 212 12.54 -12.96 23.79
C THR A 212 12.81 -13.55 22.41
N HIS A 213 13.81 -14.43 22.33
CA HIS A 213 14.14 -15.23 21.16
C HIS A 213 13.65 -16.69 21.28
N PHE A 214 13.06 -17.06 22.43
CA PHE A 214 12.59 -18.41 22.70
C PHE A 214 11.08 -18.52 22.50
N GLU A 215 10.65 -19.52 21.72
CA GLU A 215 9.24 -19.70 21.37
C GLU A 215 8.35 -19.92 22.60
N ASP A 216 8.83 -20.65 23.61
CA ASP A 216 8.07 -20.93 24.83
C ASP A 216 7.75 -19.66 25.63
N GLN A 217 8.72 -18.73 25.72
CA GLN A 217 8.53 -17.44 26.37
C GLN A 217 7.60 -16.53 25.56
N LEU A 218 7.66 -16.61 24.23
CA LEU A 218 6.76 -15.90 23.34
C LEU A 218 5.32 -16.38 23.54
N GLN A 219 5.08 -17.70 23.61
CA GLN A 219 3.75 -18.27 23.85
C GLN A 219 3.17 -17.80 25.19
N LEU A 220 3.97 -17.81 26.26
CA LEU A 220 3.55 -17.29 27.57
C LEU A 220 3.20 -15.80 27.51
N LEU A 221 4.02 -15.00 26.84
CA LEU A 221 3.76 -13.57 26.66
C LEU A 221 2.46 -13.31 25.90
N LEU A 222 2.19 -14.07 24.82
CA LEU A 222 0.96 -13.95 24.05
C LEU A 222 -0.29 -14.28 24.88
N GLN A 223 -0.21 -15.29 25.75
CA GLN A 223 -1.30 -15.63 26.69
C GLN A 223 -1.58 -14.49 27.68
N VAL A 224 -0.53 -13.87 28.23
CA VAL A 224 -0.67 -12.72 29.15
C VAL A 224 -1.28 -11.53 28.44
N ILE A 225 -0.86 -11.24 27.20
CA ILE A 225 -1.42 -10.15 26.39
C ILE A 225 -2.90 -10.39 26.09
N GLU A 226 -3.28 -11.63 25.76
CA GLU A 226 -4.66 -11.98 25.45
C GLU A 226 -5.57 -11.84 26.67
N GLU A 227 -5.13 -12.32 27.84
CA GLU A 227 -5.87 -12.14 29.08
C GLU A 227 -5.98 -10.64 29.44
N HIS A 228 -4.90 -9.87 29.29
CA HIS A 228 -4.95 -8.42 29.50
C HIS A 228 -5.94 -7.72 28.56
N ARG A 229 -6.05 -8.13 27.28
CA ARG A 229 -7.05 -7.58 26.34
C ARG A 229 -8.47 -7.95 26.71
N ARG A 230 -8.68 -9.14 27.31
CA ARG A 230 -9.97 -9.57 27.83
C ARG A 230 -10.40 -8.73 29.03
N VAL A 231 -9.47 -8.45 29.94
CA VAL A 231 -9.70 -7.64 31.15
C VAL A 231 -9.86 -6.15 30.80
N TYR A 232 -9.10 -5.65 29.81
CA TYR A 232 -9.14 -4.25 29.36
C TYR A 232 -9.45 -4.17 27.86
N PRO A 233 -10.74 -4.27 27.48
CA PRO A 233 -11.15 -4.30 26.07
C PRO A 233 -11.00 -2.95 25.36
N ASP A 234 -10.87 -1.84 26.10
CA ASP A 234 -10.70 -0.50 25.55
C ASP A 234 -9.40 0.19 26.00
N CYS A 235 -8.83 1.01 25.11
CA CYS A 235 -7.57 1.71 25.36
C CYS A 235 -7.76 3.05 26.11
N LYS A 236 -8.87 3.20 26.87
CA LYS A 236 -9.17 4.45 27.57
C LYS A 236 -8.35 4.55 28.84
N LYS A 237 -7.82 5.75 29.12
CA LYS A 237 -7.02 6.03 30.32
C LYS A 237 -7.79 5.71 31.62
N GLN A 238 -9.11 5.87 31.61
CA GLN A 238 -9.99 5.55 32.74
C GLN A 238 -10.07 4.04 33.01
N SER A 239 -10.23 3.23 31.96
CA SER A 239 -10.27 1.76 32.06
C SER A 239 -8.96 1.16 32.53
N LEU A 240 -7.83 1.78 32.16
CA LEU A 240 -6.49 1.37 32.59
C LEU A 240 -6.13 1.84 34.01
N ALA A 241 -6.82 2.86 34.54
CA ALA A 241 -6.58 3.41 35.87
C ALA A 241 -7.43 2.76 36.98
N GLY A 242 -8.50 2.03 36.63
CA GLY A 242 -9.47 1.49 37.58
C GLY A 242 -9.07 0.20 38.32
N ALA A 243 -7.92 -0.41 38.01
CA ALA A 243 -7.51 -1.69 38.59
C ALA A 243 -6.63 -1.56 39.84
N GLY A 244 -6.81 -0.50 40.60
CA GLY A 244 -6.01 -0.22 41.79
C GLY A 244 -6.81 0.46 42.89
N THR A 245 -7.85 -0.18 43.40
CA THR A 245 -8.31 -0.06 44.80
C THR A 245 -9.46 -1.02 45.03
N SER A 246 -9.18 -2.20 45.57
CA SER A 246 -10.13 -3.01 46.36
C SER A 246 -9.31 -3.98 47.20
N THR A 247 -8.75 -3.46 48.28
CA THR A 247 -8.40 -4.24 49.48
C THR A 247 -9.57 -4.20 50.43
#